data_AF-A0A7C4FY10-F1
#
_entry.id   AF-A0A7C4FY10-F1
#
_cell.length_a   1.000
_cell.length_b   1.000
_cell.length_c   1.000
_cell.angle_alpha   90.00
_cell.angle_beta   90.00
_cell.angle_gamma   90.00
#
_symmetry.space_group_name_H-M   'P 1'
#
loop_
_entity.id
_entity.type
_entity.pdbx_description
1 polymer ?
#
loop_
_entity_poly.entity_id
_entity_poly.type
_entity_poly.pdbx_seq_one_letter_code
_entity_poly.pdbx_strand_id
1 'polypeptide(L)' 'MPILRGFLRIETSLPPCYPGEVEWVEPEAELTDDVSPVLPYLNAVMKGTIYDPENQVLNFKWGAGA' A
#
# COMPACT_ATOMS: atom_id res chain seq x y z
N MET A 1 -6.70 12.18 -18.89
CA MET A 1 -6.40 10.76 -19.18
C MET A 1 -6.22 10.07 -17.84
N PRO A 2 -6.97 9.02 -17.51
CA PRO A 2 -6.76 8.32 -16.25
C PRO A 2 -5.39 7.60 -16.30
N ILE A 3 -4.58 7.81 -15.27
CA ILE A 3 -3.23 7.25 -15.13
C ILE A 3 -3.27 5.73 -14.83
N LEU A 4 -4.43 5.23 -14.41
CA LEU A 4 -4.70 3.81 -14.15
C LEU A 4 -5.93 3.38 -14.94
N ARG A 5 -5.84 2.32 -15.75
CA ARG A 5 -6.97 1.81 -16.55
C ARG A 5 -8.02 1.12 -15.68
N GLY A 6 -7.62 0.52 -14.56
CA GLY A 6 -8.53 -0.06 -13.57
C GLY A 6 -7.84 -1.03 -12.60
N PHE A 7 -8.57 -1.44 -11.57
CA PHE A 7 -8.19 -2.52 -10.66
C PHE A 7 -8.88 -3.81 -11.11
N LEU A 8 -8.14 -4.92 -11.21
CA LEU A 8 -8.70 -6.23 -11.55
C LEU A 8 -9.31 -6.89 -10.31
N ARG A 9 -8.59 -6.83 -9.19
CA ARG A 9 -9.00 -7.41 -7.91
C ARG A 9 -8.41 -6.60 -6.77
N ILE A 10 -9.17 -6.47 -5.68
CA ILE A 10 -8.71 -5.89 -4.42
C ILE A 10 -9.18 -6.82 -3.31
N GLU A 11 -8.26 -7.27 -2.49
CA GLU A 11 -8.52 -8.06 -1.29
C GLU A 11 -7.93 -7.33 -0.08
N THR A 12 -8.51 -7.55 1.09
CA THR A 12 -8.03 -6.91 2.31
C THR A 12 -8.04 -7.95 3.40
N SER A 13 -6.87 -8.22 3.96
CA SER A 13 -6.72 -9.06 5.14
C SER A 13 -6.56 -8.18 6.37
N LEU A 14 -7.19 -8.63 7.45
CA LEU A 14 -7.06 -8.02 8.77
C LEU A 14 -6.47 -9.07 9.71
N PRO A 15 -5.48 -8.71 10.53
CA PRO A 15 -4.98 -9.60 11.56
C PRO A 15 -6.07 -9.88 12.61
N PRO A 16 -5.98 -11.01 13.32
CA PRO A 16 -6.86 -11.30 14.45
C PRO A 16 -6.75 -10.19 15.51
N CYS A 17 -7.90 -9.72 16.01
CA CYS A 17 -7.94 -8.63 17.00
C CYS A 17 -7.46 -9.11 18.38
N TYR A 18 -6.20 -8.84 18.71
CA TYR A 18 -5.65 -9.03 20.06
C TYR A 18 -5.47 -7.69 20.79
N PRO A 19 -5.99 -7.54 22.02
CA PRO A 19 -5.82 -6.31 22.78
C PRO A 19 -4.34 -6.03 23.07
N GLY A 20 -3.83 -4.91 22.56
CA GLY A 20 -2.44 -4.46 22.77
C GLY A 20 -1.48 -4.73 21.61
N GLU A 21 -1.93 -5.41 20.56
CA GLU A 21 -1.16 -5.55 19.31
C GLU A 21 -1.41 -4.38 18.35
N VAL A 22 -0.48 -4.19 17.41
CA VAL A 22 -0.57 -3.16 16.38
C VAL A 22 -1.60 -3.60 15.34
N GLU A 23 -2.65 -2.81 15.14
CA GLU A 23 -3.56 -3.00 14.02
C GLU A 23 -2.87 -2.60 12.72
N TRP A 24 -2.67 -3.58 11.84
CA TRP A 24 -2.25 -3.36 10.47
C TRP A 24 -3.33 -3.85 9.51
N VAL A 25 -3.34 -3.30 8.31
CA VAL A 25 -4.25 -3.70 7.23
C VAL A 25 -3.37 -4.03 6.04
N GLU A 26 -3.55 -5.21 5.46
CA GLU A 26 -2.82 -5.66 4.27
C GLU A 26 -3.79 -5.72 3.09
N PRO A 27 -3.86 -4.66 2.28
CA PRO A 27 -4.57 -4.69 1.02
C PRO A 27 -3.69 -5.27 -0.08
N GLU A 28 -4.19 -6.28 -0.79
CA GLU A 28 -3.58 -6.80 -2.00
C GLU A 28 -4.40 -6.36 -3.21
N ALA A 29 -3.76 -5.75 -4.20
CA ALA A 29 -4.42 -5.26 -5.40
C ALA A 29 -3.73 -5.77 -6.67
N GLU A 30 -4.53 -6.34 -7.56
CA GLU A 30 -4.09 -6.73 -8.90
C GLU A 30 -4.46 -5.62 -9.88
N LEU A 31 -3.47 -5.11 -10.62
CA LEU A 31 -3.60 -3.96 -11.52
C LEU A 31 -3.37 -4.38 -12.97
N THR A 32 -4.07 -3.73 -13.90
CA THR A 32 -3.83 -3.94 -15.34
C THR A 32 -2.55 -3.29 -15.84
N ASP A 33 -2.12 -2.22 -15.19
CA ASP A 33 -0.94 -1.44 -15.55
C ASP A 33 0.16 -1.67 -14.51
N ASP A 34 1.41 -1.78 -14.96
CA ASP A 34 2.57 -1.85 -14.07
C ASP A 34 2.86 -0.46 -13.47
N VAL A 35 2.61 -0.34 -12.16
CA VAL A 35 2.86 0.89 -11.38
C VAL A 35 4.17 0.83 -10.59
N SER A 36 4.91 -0.29 -10.64
CA SER A 36 6.19 -0.46 -9.95
C SER A 36 7.19 0.69 -10.21
N PRO A 37 7.26 1.29 -11.43
CA PRO A 37 8.16 2.41 -11.69
C PRO A 37 7.79 3.70 -10.94
N VAL A 38 6.54 3.88 -10.52
CA VAL A 38 6.06 5.10 -9.86
C VAL A 38 5.99 4.97 -8.33
N LEU A 39 5.83 3.76 -7.80
CA LEU A 39 5.74 3.50 -6.36
C LEU A 39 6.95 4.02 -5.54
N PRO A 40 8.21 3.95 -6.02
CA PRO A 40 9.35 4.53 -5.30
C PRO A 40 9.20 6.03 -5.02
N TYR A 41 8.50 6.78 -5.87
CA TYR A 41 8.30 8.22 -5.67
C TYR A 41 7.34 8.52 -4.52
N LEU A 42 6.48 7.58 -4.13
CA LEU A 42 5.61 7.74 -2.96
C LEU A 42 6.41 7.86 -1.67
N ASN A 43 7.59 7.23 -1.58
CA ASN A 43 8.49 7.37 -0.44
C ASN A 43 8.91 8.83 -0.21
N ALA A 44 9.02 9.63 -1.28
CA ALA A 44 9.40 11.04 -1.20
C ALA A 44 8.22 11.96 -0.84
N VAL A 45 6.99 11.56 -1.19
CA VAL A 45 5.78 12.37 -1.01
C VAL A 45 5.06 12.05 0.29
N MET A 46 4.99 10.77 0.68
CA MET A 46 4.25 10.29 1.85
C MET A 46 5.22 9.96 2.98
N LYS A 47 5.10 10.69 4.10
CA LYS A 47 5.94 10.45 5.29
C LYS A 47 5.68 9.06 5.86
N GLY A 48 6.75 8.34 6.21
CA GLY A 48 6.65 7.00 6.78
C GLY A 48 6.22 5.93 5.78
N THR A 49 6.36 6.20 4.48
CA THR A 49 6.11 5.24 3.40
C THR A 49 7.43 4.65 2.89
N ILE A 50 7.48 3.33 2.74
CA ILE A 50 8.62 2.57 2.24
C ILE A 50 8.10 1.56 1.22
N TYR A 51 8.46 1.77 -0.03
CA TYR A 51 8.29 0.81 -1.11
C TYR A 51 9.47 -0.17 -1.17
N ASP A 52 9.16 -1.45 -1.15
CA ASP A 52 10.07 -2.58 -1.39
C ASP A 52 9.90 -3.08 -2.83
N PRO A 53 10.88 -2.85 -3.72
CA PRO A 53 10.80 -3.28 -5.11
C PRO A 53 11.01 -4.79 -5.31
N GLU A 54 11.64 -5.50 -4.37
CA GLU A 54 11.87 -6.94 -4.49
C GLU A 54 10.59 -7.72 -4.25
N ASN A 55 9.78 -7.28 -3.29
CA ASN A 55 8.51 -7.91 -2.94
C ASN A 55 7.28 -7.19 -3.54
N GLN A 56 7.47 -6.07 -4.25
CA GLN A 56 6.40 -5.19 -4.75
C GLN A 56 5.42 -4.73 -3.67
N VAL A 57 5.92 -4.48 -2.45
CA VAL A 57 5.10 -4.09 -1.29
C VAL A 57 5.29 -2.62 -0.96
N LEU A 58 4.20 -1.90 -0.77
CA LEU A 58 4.21 -0.53 -0.25
C LEU A 58 3.79 -0.54 1.23
N ASN A 59 4.75 -0.34 2.13
CA ASN A 59 4.48 -0.19 3.55
C ASN A 59 4.25 1.27 3.88
N PHE A 60 3.10 1.62 4.44
CA PHE A 60 2.83 2.97 4.92
C PHE A 60 2.03 2.91 6.21
N LYS A 61 2.27 3.88 7.09
CA LYS A 61 1.47 4.04 8.31
C LYS A 61 0.43 5.12 8.07
N TRP A 62 -0.83 4.72 8.13
CA TRP A 62 -1.94 5.66 8.11
C TRP A 62 -2.28 6.06 9.55
N GLY A 63 -1.68 7.15 10.03
CA GLY A 63 -1.82 7.61 11.41
C GLY A 63 -1.55 9.11 11.52
N ALA A 64 -2.50 9.82 12.13
CA ALA A 64 -2.73 11.27 12.05
C ALA A 64 -1.48 12.15 12.22
N GLY A 65 -1.15 12.91 11.19
CA GLY A 65 -0.48 14.20 11.37
C GLY A 65 -1.52 15.25 11.75
N ALA A 66 -1.80 15.36 13.04
CA ALA A 66 -2.29 16.56 13.73
C ALA A 66 -1.90 16.48 15.21
#